data_AF-A0A6M3INJ8-F1
#
_entry.id   AF-A0A6M3INJ8-F1
#
_cell.length_a   1.000
_cell.length_b   1.000
_cell.length_c   1.000
_cell.angle_alpha   90.00
_cell.angle_beta   90.00
_cell.angle_gamma   90.00
#
_symmetry.space_group_name_H-M   'P 1'
#
loop_
_entity.id
_entity.type
_entity.pdbx_description
1 polymer ?
#
loop_
_entity_poly.entity_id
_entity_poly.type
_entity_poly.pdbx_seq_one_letter_code
_entity_poly.pdbx_strand_id
1 'polypeptide(L)'
;MKPSAERALNWIASSITSDGGLAAYRSHNYLSPSYPEVTGYTIPTLLAYGETALARRLADYLLSIQNTDGSFDILDRSGPAVFDTVACMEGLLSIGELTAAAAASKWATDNLARMVRIGYSIPIYHARSAALLNLPLTYWSDWRNTHWDRPLRTHYIAYCMEGLGEQPPIVTLLYHEYYSRDWIRHSTGHSFALGASSQMACLADDPAPLVYAISAYQWNDGGIPLTVGDPECWSWTLKYFLDACLKAKD
;
A
#
# COMPACT_ATOMS: atom_id res chain seq x y z
N MET A 1 -1.37 0.60 -26.77
CA MET A 1 -0.08 1.20 -26.37
C MET A 1 0.45 0.33 -25.25
N LYS A 2 1.73 -0.09 -25.26
CA LYS A 2 2.24 -0.87 -24.13
C LYS A 2 2.22 0.01 -22.86
N PRO A 3 1.99 -0.58 -21.69
CA PRO A 3 2.11 0.11 -20.42
C PRO A 3 3.57 0.48 -20.26
N SER A 4 3.89 1.68 -19.76
CA SER A 4 5.25 1.90 -19.30
C SER A 4 5.22 2.21 -17.81
N ALA A 5 5.92 1.37 -17.06
CA ALA A 5 6.33 1.68 -15.69
C ALA A 5 6.94 3.08 -15.62
N GLU A 6 7.66 3.50 -16.67
CA GLU A 6 8.17 4.87 -16.84
C GLU A 6 7.07 5.95 -16.73
N ARG A 7 5.91 5.79 -17.38
CA ARG A 7 4.80 6.75 -17.23
C ARG A 7 4.28 6.78 -15.80
N ALA A 8 4.17 5.63 -15.15
CA ALA A 8 3.75 5.53 -13.75
C ALA A 8 4.77 6.21 -12.81
N LEU A 9 6.08 6.03 -13.06
CA LEU A 9 7.15 6.72 -12.32
C LEU A 9 7.08 8.23 -12.51
N ASN A 10 6.89 8.71 -13.74
CA ASN A 10 6.72 10.13 -14.03
C ASN A 10 5.48 10.71 -13.32
N TRP A 11 4.40 9.93 -13.24
CA TRP A 11 3.21 10.32 -12.49
C TRP A 11 3.49 10.44 -10.98
N ILE A 12 4.21 9.48 -10.39
CA ILE A 12 4.63 9.54 -8.97
C ILE A 12 5.52 10.76 -8.73
N ALA A 13 6.53 10.98 -9.56
CA ALA A 13 7.45 12.12 -9.46
C ALA A 13 6.72 13.48 -9.53
N SER A 14 5.69 13.57 -10.39
CA SER A 14 4.85 14.77 -10.51
C SER A 14 3.78 14.90 -9.42
N SER A 15 3.64 13.90 -8.55
CA SER A 15 2.71 13.90 -7.41
C SER A 15 3.40 14.12 -6.07
N ILE A 16 4.70 14.42 -6.08
CA ILE A 16 5.41 14.91 -4.91
C ILE A 16 4.97 16.34 -4.61
N THR A 17 4.54 16.57 -3.39
CA THR A 17 4.06 17.89 -2.95
C THR A 17 5.25 18.82 -2.63
N SER A 18 4.94 20.07 -2.27
CA SER A 18 5.97 21.04 -1.88
C SER A 18 6.70 20.67 -0.59
N ASP A 19 6.08 19.89 0.31
CA ASP A 19 6.72 19.44 1.55
C ASP A 19 7.67 18.24 1.36
N GLY A 20 7.70 17.65 0.15
CA GLY A 20 8.56 16.53 -0.20
C GLY A 20 7.92 15.16 -0.02
N GLY A 21 6.73 15.08 0.59
CA GLY A 21 5.94 13.86 0.67
C GLY A 21 5.15 13.58 -0.61
N LEU A 22 4.56 12.39 -0.65
CA LEU A 22 3.75 11.93 -1.78
C LEU A 22 2.27 12.13 -1.48
N ALA A 23 1.57 12.82 -2.38
CA ALA A 23 0.12 12.96 -2.31
C ALA A 23 -0.57 11.59 -2.34
N ALA A 24 -1.67 11.40 -1.59
CA ALA A 24 -2.46 10.16 -1.67
C ALA A 24 -3.07 9.95 -3.06
N TYR A 25 -3.61 11.03 -3.62
CA TYR A 25 -4.24 11.08 -4.93
C TYR A 25 -4.06 12.44 -5.62
N ARG A 26 -4.29 12.43 -6.94
CA ARG A 26 -4.31 13.61 -7.80
C ARG A 26 -5.46 13.51 -8.79
N SER A 27 -6.15 14.63 -8.99
CA SER A 27 -7.09 14.85 -10.10
C SER A 27 -6.58 15.97 -11.00
N HIS A 28 -7.31 16.30 -12.07
CA HIS A 28 -6.87 17.30 -13.06
C HIS A 28 -6.45 18.65 -12.45
N ASN A 29 -7.13 19.10 -11.38
CA ASN A 29 -6.95 20.42 -10.78
C ASN A 29 -6.62 20.36 -9.28
N TYR A 30 -6.34 19.18 -8.73
CA TYR A 30 -6.12 19.00 -7.30
C TYR A 30 -5.03 17.98 -7.03
N LEU A 31 -4.12 18.36 -6.14
CA LEU A 31 -3.12 17.48 -5.54
C LEU A 31 -3.46 17.38 -4.05
N SER A 32 -3.73 16.17 -3.57
CA SER A 32 -3.99 15.96 -2.15
C SER A 32 -2.75 16.23 -1.29
N PRO A 33 -2.91 16.50 0.01
CA PRO A 33 -1.79 16.59 0.93
C PRO A 33 -0.95 15.31 0.97
N SER A 34 0.30 15.44 1.40
CA SER A 34 1.22 14.31 1.55
C SER A 34 0.72 13.29 2.54
N TYR A 35 0.65 12.02 2.12
CA TYR A 35 0.14 10.95 2.97
C TYR A 35 1.31 10.07 3.45
N PRO A 36 1.63 10.06 4.77
CA PRO A 36 2.83 9.39 5.29
C PRO A 36 2.91 7.90 4.97
N GLU A 37 1.80 7.17 5.15
CA GLU A 37 1.71 5.74 4.82
C GLU A 37 2.14 5.47 3.36
N VAL A 38 1.53 6.23 2.44
CA VAL A 38 1.78 6.08 1.00
C VAL A 38 3.20 6.49 0.63
N THR A 39 3.70 7.54 1.29
CA THR A 39 5.08 7.99 1.14
C THR A 39 6.06 6.90 1.55
N GLY A 40 5.84 6.27 2.71
CA GLY A 40 6.66 5.21 3.29
C GLY A 40 6.85 4.03 2.36
N TYR A 41 5.78 3.30 2.05
CA TYR A 41 5.91 2.06 1.28
C TYR A 41 6.20 2.27 -0.21
N THR A 42 6.26 3.52 -0.69
CA THR A 42 6.65 3.82 -2.08
C THR A 42 8.17 3.90 -2.24
N ILE A 43 8.90 4.23 -1.17
CA ILE A 43 10.37 4.30 -1.14
C ILE A 43 11.02 3.00 -1.67
N PRO A 44 10.71 1.79 -1.15
CA PRO A 44 11.33 0.56 -1.66
C PRO A 44 11.06 0.32 -3.15
N THR A 45 9.85 0.63 -3.64
CA THR A 45 9.51 0.57 -5.07
C THR A 45 10.41 1.49 -5.90
N LEU A 46 10.58 2.75 -5.47
CA LEU A 46 11.45 3.71 -6.16
C LEU A 46 12.91 3.25 -6.20
N LEU A 47 13.40 2.70 -5.08
CA LEU A 47 14.76 2.13 -5.02
C LEU A 47 14.94 0.98 -6.02
N ALA A 48 13.95 0.09 -6.15
CA ALA A 48 13.99 -1.01 -7.11
C ALA A 48 14.01 -0.56 -8.58
N TYR A 49 13.47 0.63 -8.88
CA TYR A 49 13.56 1.26 -10.19
C TYR A 49 14.80 2.16 -10.38
N GLY A 50 15.66 2.31 -9.36
CA GLY A 50 16.84 3.17 -9.41
C GLY A 50 16.55 4.66 -9.17
N GLU A 51 15.34 5.02 -8.72
CA GLU A 51 14.91 6.39 -8.44
C GLU A 51 15.39 6.88 -7.06
N THR A 52 16.69 6.74 -6.77
CA THR A 52 17.28 6.97 -5.44
C THR A 52 17.09 8.41 -4.95
N ALA A 53 17.19 9.40 -5.84
CA ALA A 53 17.01 10.81 -5.45
C ALA A 53 15.57 11.10 -5.02
N LEU A 54 14.59 10.51 -5.70
CA LEU A 54 13.19 10.64 -5.35
C LEU A 54 12.87 9.91 -4.04
N ALA A 55 13.39 8.69 -3.89
CA ALA A 55 13.29 7.91 -2.66
C ALA A 55 13.87 8.66 -1.45
N ARG A 56 15.02 9.33 -1.61
CA ARG A 56 15.63 10.19 -0.58
C ARG A 56 14.73 11.36 -0.20
N ARG A 57 14.13 12.04 -1.18
CA ARG A 57 13.21 13.15 -0.92
C ARG A 57 11.99 12.71 -0.09
N LEU A 58 11.42 11.55 -0.40
CA LEU A 58 10.33 10.97 0.40
C LEU A 58 10.78 10.65 1.83
N ALA A 59 11.98 10.10 1.99
CA ALA A 59 12.52 9.81 3.32
C ALA A 59 12.80 11.08 4.13
N ASP A 60 13.28 12.15 3.50
CA ASP A 60 13.48 13.46 4.16
C ASP A 60 12.17 14.03 4.70
N TYR A 61 11.09 13.90 3.91
CA TYR A 61 9.75 14.26 4.39
C TYR A 61 9.36 13.43 5.62
N LEU A 62 9.51 12.11 5.59
CA LEU A 62 9.16 11.25 6.74
C LEU A 62 9.96 11.62 7.99
N LEU A 63 11.27 11.86 7.85
CA LEU A 63 12.11 12.30 8.97
C LEU A 63 11.62 13.62 9.56
N SER A 64 11.11 14.54 8.73
CA SER A 64 10.64 15.85 9.18
C SER A 64 9.32 15.81 9.97
N ILE A 65 8.50 14.78 9.75
CA ILE A 65 7.18 14.63 10.39
C ILE A 65 7.13 13.54 11.46
N GLN A 66 8.20 12.78 11.65
CA GLN A 66 8.23 11.72 12.65
C GLN A 66 8.07 12.31 14.05
N ASN A 67 7.11 11.78 14.82
CA ASN A 67 6.90 12.18 16.20
C ASN A 67 8.11 11.77 17.07
N THR A 68 8.29 12.46 18.21
CA THR A 68 9.39 12.16 19.16
C THR A 68 9.37 10.73 19.70
N ASP A 69 8.20 10.07 19.71
CA ASP A 69 8.04 8.67 20.13
C ASP A 69 8.24 7.67 18.98
N GLY A 70 8.56 8.14 17.78
CA GLY A 70 8.79 7.35 16.58
C GLY A 70 7.56 7.14 15.69
N SER A 71 6.38 7.56 16.14
CA SER A 71 5.11 7.36 15.42
C SER A 71 4.89 8.34 14.27
N PHE A 72 3.90 8.03 13.43
CA PHE A 72 3.44 8.89 12.34
C PHE A 72 1.94 9.12 12.44
N ASP A 73 1.52 10.38 12.40
CA ASP A 73 0.12 10.79 12.43
C ASP A 73 -0.58 10.50 11.09
N ILE A 74 -1.87 10.17 11.17
CA ILE A 74 -2.73 10.03 10.00
C ILE A 74 -3.21 11.42 9.58
N LEU A 75 -3.15 11.73 8.28
CA LEU A 75 -3.55 13.03 7.72
C LEU A 75 -4.96 13.48 8.18
N ASP A 76 -5.91 12.54 8.30
CA ASP A 76 -7.33 12.81 8.54
C ASP A 76 -7.83 12.42 9.94
N ARG A 77 -6.96 12.10 10.90
CA ARG A 77 -7.36 11.72 12.26
C ARG A 77 -6.46 12.33 13.33
N SER A 78 -7.00 12.45 14.54
CA SER A 78 -6.20 12.82 15.71
C SER A 78 -5.32 11.65 16.14
N GLY A 79 -4.10 11.64 15.63
CA GLY A 79 -2.99 10.84 16.14
C GLY A 79 -2.58 9.66 15.26
N PRO A 80 -1.58 8.90 15.75
CA PRO A 80 -0.88 7.91 14.94
C PRO A 80 -1.62 6.58 14.80
N ALA A 81 -1.40 5.92 13.67
CA ALA A 81 -1.81 4.54 13.42
C ALA A 81 -0.62 3.60 13.28
N VAL A 82 -0.78 2.38 13.80
CA VAL A 82 0.20 1.30 13.67
C VAL A 82 0.49 0.98 12.21
N PHE A 83 -0.54 0.95 11.36
CA PHE A 83 -0.37 0.59 9.95
C PHE A 83 0.49 1.60 9.21
N ASP A 84 0.11 2.88 9.28
CA ASP A 84 0.83 4.02 8.69
C ASP A 84 2.26 4.12 9.23
N THR A 85 2.44 3.97 10.55
CA THR A 85 3.78 3.99 11.17
C THR A 85 4.67 2.86 10.64
N VAL A 86 4.11 1.66 10.41
CA VAL A 86 4.86 0.53 9.86
C VAL A 86 5.18 0.71 8.38
N ALA A 87 4.28 1.30 7.58
CA ALA A 87 4.60 1.67 6.20
C ALA A 87 5.72 2.72 6.13
N CYS A 88 5.72 3.72 7.02
CA CYS A 88 6.81 4.70 7.13
C CYS A 88 8.13 4.03 7.57
N MET A 89 8.09 3.14 8.55
CA MET A 89 9.24 2.35 9.00
C MET A 89 9.84 1.54 7.84
N GLU A 90 9.03 0.87 7.03
CA GLU A 90 9.49 0.09 5.88
C GLU A 90 10.29 0.96 4.90
N GLY A 91 9.75 2.13 4.56
CA GLY A 91 10.44 3.10 3.71
C GLY A 91 11.77 3.57 4.29
N LEU A 92 11.76 4.03 5.54
CA LEU A 92 12.96 4.49 6.25
C LEU A 92 14.03 3.38 6.35
N LEU A 93 13.61 2.15 6.65
CA LEU A 93 14.51 1.00 6.71
C LEU A 93 15.14 0.71 5.35
N SER A 94 14.34 0.73 4.27
CA SER A 94 14.80 0.42 2.91
C SER A 94 15.88 1.38 2.39
N ILE A 95 15.88 2.63 2.85
CA ILE A 95 16.86 3.65 2.48
C ILE A 95 17.98 3.87 3.51
N GLY A 96 17.99 3.06 4.58
CA GLY A 96 19.08 3.05 5.57
C GLY A 96 18.92 4.05 6.72
N GLU A 97 17.74 4.63 6.94
CA GLU A 97 17.45 5.49 8.09
C GLU A 97 17.15 4.66 9.35
N LEU A 98 18.16 3.90 9.78
CA LEU A 98 18.01 2.83 10.78
C LEU A 98 17.52 3.33 12.13
N THR A 99 17.95 4.51 12.58
CA THR A 99 17.53 5.07 13.87
C THR A 99 16.05 5.46 13.86
N ALA A 100 15.59 6.14 12.81
CA ALA A 100 14.21 6.54 12.64
C ALA A 100 13.29 5.31 12.46
N ALA A 101 13.73 4.34 11.66
CA ALA A 101 13.02 3.07 11.48
C ALA A 101 12.91 2.28 12.80
N ALA A 102 13.97 2.21 13.60
CA ALA A 102 13.96 1.52 14.88
C ALA A 102 12.98 2.17 15.89
N ALA A 103 12.89 3.50 15.92
CA ALA A 103 11.92 4.21 16.76
C ALA A 103 10.47 3.87 16.34
N ALA A 104 10.17 3.91 15.04
CA ALA A 104 8.87 3.55 14.50
C ALA A 104 8.50 2.08 14.78
N SER A 105 9.46 1.17 14.58
CA SER A 105 9.32 -0.26 14.86
C SER A 105 8.96 -0.52 16.34
N LYS A 106 9.69 0.13 17.25
CA LYS A 106 9.44 0.04 18.69
C LYS A 106 8.04 0.53 19.04
N TRP A 107 7.66 1.72 18.56
CA TRP A 107 6.36 2.30 18.84
C TRP A 107 5.20 1.41 18.36
N ALA A 108 5.32 0.89 17.12
CA ALA A 108 4.30 0.04 16.52
C ALA A 108 4.17 -1.30 17.27
N THR A 109 5.29 -1.88 17.69
CA THR A 109 5.33 -3.12 18.48
C THR A 109 4.65 -2.94 19.83
N ASP A 110 4.99 -1.88 20.55
CA ASP A 110 4.41 -1.58 21.86
C ASP A 110 2.88 -1.36 21.77
N ASN A 111 2.42 -0.71 20.69
CA ASN A 111 0.99 -0.45 20.47
C ASN A 111 0.20 -1.67 20.01
N LEU A 112 0.75 -2.53 19.14
CA LEU A 112 0.13 -3.81 18.82
C LEU A 112 0.00 -4.68 20.08
N ALA A 113 1.06 -4.80 20.86
CA ALA A 113 1.02 -5.53 22.12
C ALA A 113 -0.01 -4.94 23.09
N ARG A 114 -0.17 -3.60 23.13
CA ARG A 114 -1.20 -2.94 23.93
C ARG A 114 -2.61 -3.29 23.46
N MET A 115 -2.88 -3.25 22.16
CA MET A 115 -4.19 -3.62 21.58
C MET A 115 -4.60 -5.03 22.00
N VAL A 116 -3.66 -5.98 21.96
CA VAL A 116 -3.88 -7.36 22.39
C VAL A 116 -4.23 -7.43 23.87
N ARG A 117 -3.45 -6.75 24.73
CA ARG A 117 -3.66 -6.74 26.19
C ARG A 117 -5.03 -6.20 26.58
N ILE A 118 -5.56 -5.22 25.86
CA ILE A 118 -6.89 -4.64 26.15
C ILE A 118 -8.04 -5.37 25.44
N GLY A 119 -7.77 -6.49 24.77
CA GLY A 119 -8.79 -7.26 24.04
C GLY A 119 -9.36 -6.52 22.83
N TYR A 120 -8.60 -5.60 22.23
CA TYR A 120 -9.02 -4.91 21.02
C TYR A 120 -9.01 -5.87 19.82
N SER A 121 -10.11 -5.90 19.06
CA SER A 121 -10.18 -6.64 17.80
C SER A 121 -9.27 -5.98 16.77
N ILE A 122 -8.12 -6.59 16.48
CA ILE A 122 -7.15 -6.01 15.55
C ILE A 122 -7.60 -6.27 14.10
N PRO A 123 -7.76 -5.21 13.26
CA PRO A 123 -8.12 -5.38 11.86
C PRO A 123 -7.13 -6.26 11.09
N ILE A 124 -7.66 -7.02 10.12
CA ILE A 124 -6.90 -8.03 9.38
C ILE A 124 -5.71 -7.46 8.59
N TYR A 125 -5.80 -6.20 8.12
CA TYR A 125 -4.74 -5.57 7.35
C TYR A 125 -3.45 -5.34 8.15
N HIS A 126 -3.51 -5.35 9.49
CA HIS A 126 -2.30 -5.29 10.29
C HIS A 126 -1.50 -6.61 10.28
N ALA A 127 -1.98 -7.69 9.67
CA ALA A 127 -1.16 -8.88 9.40
C ALA A 127 0.12 -8.49 8.64
N ARG A 128 0.02 -7.54 7.69
CA ARG A 128 1.17 -6.89 7.06
C ARG A 128 2.12 -6.28 8.08
N SER A 129 1.56 -5.49 9.00
CA SER A 129 2.34 -4.81 10.04
C SER A 129 3.08 -5.80 10.93
N ALA A 130 2.44 -6.89 11.37
CA ALA A 130 3.15 -7.88 12.18
C ALA A 130 4.25 -8.60 11.39
N ALA A 131 4.01 -8.94 10.12
CA ALA A 131 5.02 -9.57 9.30
C ALA A 131 6.28 -8.71 9.15
N LEU A 132 6.11 -7.42 8.83
CA LEU A 132 7.20 -6.45 8.72
C LEU A 132 7.93 -6.22 10.05
N LEU A 133 7.22 -6.36 11.18
CA LEU A 133 7.80 -6.27 12.53
C LEU A 133 8.33 -7.60 13.06
N ASN A 134 8.26 -8.69 12.28
CA ASN A 134 8.61 -10.05 12.69
C ASN A 134 7.88 -10.49 13.99
N LEU A 135 6.59 -10.17 14.07
CA LEU A 135 5.70 -10.47 15.18
C LEU A 135 4.82 -11.70 14.87
N PRO A 136 4.50 -12.55 15.86
CA PRO A 136 3.66 -13.72 15.62
C PRO A 136 2.26 -13.35 15.15
N LEU A 137 1.76 -14.06 14.14
CA LEU A 137 0.40 -13.87 13.60
C LEU A 137 -0.71 -14.30 14.58
N THR A 138 -0.39 -14.77 15.79
CA THR A 138 -1.40 -15.06 16.82
C THR A 138 -2.03 -13.80 17.42
N TYR A 139 -1.53 -12.61 17.08
CA TYR A 139 -2.17 -11.33 17.43
C TYR A 139 -3.53 -11.11 16.74
N TRP A 140 -3.91 -11.93 15.74
CA TRP A 140 -5.15 -11.81 14.97
C TRP A 140 -6.27 -12.67 15.57
N SER A 141 -7.13 -12.07 16.40
CA SER A 141 -8.19 -12.81 17.11
C SER A 141 -9.53 -12.88 16.36
N ASP A 142 -9.82 -11.98 15.42
CA ASP A 142 -11.12 -11.96 14.74
C ASP A 142 -11.05 -11.58 13.25
N TRP A 143 -10.84 -12.59 12.42
CA TRP A 143 -10.93 -12.50 10.96
C TRP A 143 -12.35 -12.23 10.45
N ARG A 144 -13.38 -12.18 11.31
CA ARG A 144 -14.76 -11.87 10.91
C ARG A 144 -15.06 -10.38 10.98
N ASN A 145 -14.22 -9.57 11.62
CA ASN A 145 -14.37 -8.11 11.71
C ASN A 145 -13.81 -7.39 10.46
N THR A 146 -14.27 -7.89 9.32
CA THR A 146 -13.86 -7.57 7.94
C THR A 146 -14.15 -6.16 7.45
N HIS A 147 -15.29 -5.62 7.88
CA HIS A 147 -16.02 -4.60 7.09
C HIS A 147 -16.08 -4.97 5.60
N TRP A 148 -16.31 -6.26 5.31
CA TRP A 148 -16.29 -6.86 3.96
C TRP A 148 -17.40 -6.33 3.05
N ASP A 149 -18.43 -5.72 3.64
CA ASP A 149 -19.59 -5.13 2.99
C ASP A 149 -19.27 -3.83 2.23
N ARG A 150 -18.04 -3.32 2.31
CA ARG A 150 -17.60 -2.11 1.60
C ARG A 150 -16.74 -2.45 0.38
N PRO A 151 -17.24 -2.26 -0.86
CA PRO A 151 -16.52 -2.58 -2.11
C PRO A 151 -15.12 -1.96 -2.22
N LEU A 152 -14.89 -0.83 -1.56
CA LEU A 152 -13.62 -0.10 -1.58
C LEU A 152 -12.56 -0.65 -0.60
N ARG A 153 -12.86 -1.69 0.20
CA ARG A 153 -11.92 -2.24 1.21
C ARG A 153 -11.24 -3.55 0.81
N THR A 154 -11.39 -3.97 -0.44
CA THR A 154 -10.72 -5.17 -0.98
C THR A 154 -9.20 -5.09 -0.91
N HIS A 155 -8.61 -3.89 -0.92
CA HIS A 155 -7.16 -3.70 -0.73
C HIS A 155 -6.68 -4.11 0.69
N TYR A 156 -7.55 -4.11 1.71
CA TYR A 156 -7.20 -4.65 3.04
C TYR A 156 -6.97 -6.16 3.04
N ILE A 157 -7.62 -6.89 2.12
CA ILE A 157 -7.33 -8.31 1.89
C ILE A 157 -5.91 -8.46 1.36
N ALA A 158 -5.55 -7.63 0.38
CA ALA A 158 -4.25 -7.71 -0.25
C ALA A 158 -3.12 -7.36 0.75
N TYR A 159 -3.31 -6.38 1.64
CA TYR A 159 -2.39 -6.15 2.77
C TYR A 159 -2.28 -7.36 3.70
N CYS A 160 -3.42 -7.97 4.05
CA CYS A 160 -3.41 -9.17 4.87
C CYS A 160 -2.60 -10.29 4.21
N MET A 161 -2.85 -10.56 2.91
CA MET A 161 -2.16 -11.59 2.15
C MET A 161 -0.66 -11.33 2.03
N GLU A 162 -0.25 -10.06 1.84
CA GLU A 162 1.16 -9.66 1.86
C GLU A 162 1.84 -10.02 3.19
N GLY A 163 1.15 -9.80 4.32
CA GLY A 163 1.68 -10.17 5.64
C GLY A 163 1.66 -11.67 5.95
N LEU A 164 0.65 -12.38 5.48
CA LEU A 164 0.51 -13.82 5.70
C LEU A 164 1.40 -14.67 4.77
N GLY A 165 1.81 -14.11 3.63
CA GLY A 165 2.46 -14.88 2.56
C GLY A 165 1.56 -16.01 2.06
N GLU A 166 2.17 -17.15 1.68
CA GLU A 166 1.45 -18.36 1.23
C GLU A 166 0.76 -19.15 2.36
N GLN A 167 0.68 -18.61 3.58
CA GLN A 167 0.33 -19.35 4.79
C GLN A 167 -0.83 -18.64 5.52
N PRO A 168 -2.14 -18.92 5.26
CA PRO A 168 -2.93 -20.02 5.86
C PRO A 168 -4.15 -20.50 4.99
N PRO A 169 -5.02 -21.42 5.48
CA PRO A 169 -6.32 -21.71 4.85
C PRO A 169 -7.21 -20.48 4.59
N ILE A 170 -6.95 -19.36 5.30
CA ILE A 170 -7.66 -18.10 5.09
C ILE A 170 -7.32 -17.44 3.76
N VAL A 171 -6.07 -17.55 3.29
CA VAL A 171 -5.67 -17.04 1.97
C VAL A 171 -6.41 -17.84 0.92
N THR A 172 -6.47 -19.16 1.07
CA THR A 172 -7.25 -20.04 0.21
C THR A 172 -8.76 -19.74 0.26
N LEU A 173 -9.33 -19.46 1.43
CA LEU A 173 -10.73 -19.04 1.59
C LEU A 173 -11.02 -17.69 0.93
N LEU A 174 -10.21 -16.67 1.21
CA LEU A 174 -10.31 -15.33 0.60
C LEU A 174 -10.12 -15.42 -0.92
N TYR A 175 -9.20 -16.27 -1.37
CA TYR A 175 -8.98 -16.55 -2.78
C TYR A 175 -10.16 -17.31 -3.40
N HIS A 176 -10.72 -18.34 -2.75
CA HIS A 176 -11.85 -19.06 -3.34
C HIS A 176 -13.15 -18.25 -3.34
N GLU A 177 -13.43 -17.54 -2.26
CA GLU A 177 -14.66 -16.77 -2.05
C GLU A 177 -14.70 -15.49 -2.90
N TYR A 178 -13.54 -14.86 -3.16
CA TYR A 178 -13.47 -13.60 -3.90
C TYR A 178 -12.69 -13.66 -5.23
N TYR A 179 -11.82 -14.65 -5.43
CA TYR A 179 -10.92 -14.75 -6.61
C TYR A 179 -11.37 -15.80 -7.65
N SER A 180 -12.06 -16.87 -7.24
CA SER A 180 -12.13 -18.07 -8.09
C SER A 180 -13.00 -18.02 -9.34
N ARG A 181 -13.87 -17.02 -9.56
CA ARG A 181 -14.68 -16.99 -10.80
C ARG A 181 -14.92 -15.65 -11.46
N ASP A 182 -14.75 -14.53 -10.77
CA ASP A 182 -15.44 -13.32 -11.23
C ASP A 182 -14.71 -11.98 -11.08
N TRP A 183 -13.49 -11.93 -10.53
CA TRP A 183 -12.84 -10.63 -10.34
C TRP A 183 -12.46 -9.92 -11.64
N ILE A 184 -12.19 -10.66 -12.72
CA ILE A 184 -11.98 -10.15 -14.09
C ILE A 184 -13.32 -9.99 -14.86
N ARG A 185 -14.41 -10.67 -14.45
CA ARG A 185 -15.70 -10.65 -15.16
C ARG A 185 -16.72 -9.65 -14.60
N HIS A 186 -16.76 -9.48 -13.27
CA HIS A 186 -17.60 -8.50 -12.56
C HIS A 186 -17.00 -7.10 -12.52
N SER A 187 -15.84 -6.91 -13.16
CA SER A 187 -15.09 -5.66 -13.26
C SER A 187 -15.29 -4.91 -14.59
N THR A 188 -16.20 -5.37 -15.43
CA THR A 188 -16.59 -4.66 -16.65
C THR A 188 -17.61 -3.52 -16.40
N GLY A 189 -17.85 -3.17 -15.13
CA GLY A 189 -18.65 -2.02 -14.69
C GLY A 189 -17.89 -1.09 -13.74
N HIS A 190 -18.54 -0.03 -13.26
CA HIS A 190 -18.03 1.04 -12.38
C HIS A 190 -17.39 0.59 -11.03
N SER A 191 -17.12 -0.71 -10.84
CA SER A 191 -16.70 -1.38 -9.61
C SER A 191 -15.35 -2.09 -9.70
N PHE A 192 -14.61 -2.01 -10.82
CA PHE A 192 -13.25 -2.59 -10.86
C PHE A 192 -12.28 -1.78 -10.01
N ALA A 193 -11.87 -2.34 -8.87
CA ALA A 193 -10.92 -1.73 -7.95
C ALA A 193 -9.48 -1.95 -8.44
N LEU A 194 -9.04 -1.11 -9.38
CA LEU A 194 -7.70 -1.11 -9.96
C LEU A 194 -6.59 -1.06 -8.90
N GLY A 195 -6.80 -0.34 -7.79
CA GLY A 195 -5.87 -0.32 -6.66
C GLY A 195 -5.65 -1.71 -6.04
N ALA A 196 -6.74 -2.39 -5.69
CA ALA A 196 -6.67 -3.75 -5.16
C ALA A 196 -6.13 -4.74 -6.21
N SER A 197 -6.53 -4.60 -7.48
CA SER A 197 -6.00 -5.43 -8.58
C SER A 197 -4.50 -5.27 -8.77
N SER A 198 -3.97 -4.06 -8.64
CA SER A 198 -2.53 -3.79 -8.71
C SER A 198 -1.79 -4.50 -7.58
N GLN A 199 -2.32 -4.43 -6.36
CA GLN A 199 -1.69 -5.10 -5.21
C GLN A 199 -1.75 -6.62 -5.33
N MET A 200 -2.87 -7.17 -5.75
CA MET A 200 -3.00 -8.61 -5.97
C MET A 200 -2.13 -9.12 -7.11
N ALA A 201 -1.86 -8.31 -8.13
CA ALA A 201 -0.89 -8.67 -9.16
C ALA A 201 0.50 -8.94 -8.56
N CYS A 202 0.90 -8.22 -7.51
CA CYS A 202 2.16 -8.49 -6.79
C CYS A 202 2.18 -9.88 -6.13
N LEU A 203 1.00 -10.41 -5.78
CA LEU A 203 0.83 -11.70 -5.11
C LEU A 203 0.58 -12.86 -6.08
N ALA A 204 0.23 -12.59 -7.33
CA ALA A 204 -0.07 -13.61 -8.33
C ALA A 204 1.20 -14.37 -8.79
N ASP A 205 1.08 -15.67 -9.05
CA ASP A 205 2.17 -16.48 -9.63
C ASP A 205 2.64 -15.92 -10.97
N ASP A 206 1.68 -15.57 -11.83
CA ASP A 206 1.91 -14.85 -13.09
C ASP A 206 1.22 -13.48 -13.05
N PRO A 207 1.96 -12.39 -12.79
CA PRO A 207 1.40 -11.03 -12.75
C PRO A 207 1.08 -10.46 -14.13
N ALA A 208 1.61 -11.02 -15.24
CA ALA A 208 1.59 -10.39 -16.55
C ALA A 208 0.16 -10.12 -17.09
N PRO A 209 -0.82 -11.04 -16.95
CA PRO A 209 -2.19 -10.79 -17.37
C PRO A 209 -2.86 -9.64 -16.61
N LEU A 210 -2.59 -9.52 -15.31
CA LEU A 210 -3.15 -8.45 -14.47
C LEU A 210 -2.49 -7.11 -14.79
N VAL A 211 -1.17 -7.07 -14.95
CA VAL A 211 -0.45 -5.87 -15.40
C VAL A 211 -1.00 -5.38 -16.74
N TYR A 212 -1.20 -6.29 -17.69
CA TYR A 212 -1.82 -5.97 -18.98
C TYR A 212 -3.24 -5.42 -18.81
N ALA A 213 -4.10 -6.04 -17.99
CA ALA A 213 -5.46 -5.56 -17.78
C ALA A 213 -5.50 -4.16 -17.12
N ILE A 214 -4.72 -3.95 -16.06
CA ILE A 214 -4.65 -2.67 -15.32
C ILE A 214 -4.16 -1.55 -16.24
N SER A 215 -3.16 -1.85 -17.06
CA SER A 215 -2.58 -0.86 -17.95
C SER A 215 -3.49 -0.28 -19.02
N ALA A 216 -4.57 -1.00 -19.36
CA ALA A 216 -5.58 -0.49 -20.28
C ALA A 216 -6.30 0.74 -19.70
N TYR A 217 -6.19 0.97 -18.39
CA TYR A 217 -6.75 2.10 -17.67
C TYR A 217 -5.70 3.16 -17.30
N GLN A 218 -4.45 3.00 -17.72
CA GLN A 218 -3.42 4.01 -17.51
C GLN A 218 -3.68 5.22 -18.41
N TRP A 219 -3.76 6.40 -17.82
CA TRP A 219 -3.96 7.65 -18.52
C TRP A 219 -2.68 8.14 -19.20
N ASN A 220 -2.82 9.14 -20.08
CA ASN A 220 -1.70 9.71 -20.84
C ASN A 220 -0.62 10.34 -19.95
N ASP A 221 -1.02 10.88 -18.79
CA ASP A 221 -0.11 11.43 -17.78
C ASP A 221 0.54 10.34 -16.91
N GLY A 222 0.21 9.08 -17.16
CA GLY A 222 0.72 7.91 -16.46
C GLY A 222 -0.08 7.47 -15.25
N GLY A 223 -1.10 8.22 -14.85
CA GLY A 223 -1.95 7.91 -13.71
C GLY A 223 -2.81 6.67 -13.94
N ILE A 224 -3.18 5.99 -12.86
CA ILE A 224 -4.13 4.88 -12.85
C ILE A 224 -5.18 5.19 -11.78
N PRO A 225 -6.48 5.23 -12.15
CA PRO A 225 -7.51 5.56 -11.19
C PRO A 225 -7.71 4.44 -10.16
N LEU A 226 -8.30 4.75 -9.00
CA LEU A 226 -8.57 3.72 -7.99
C LEU A 226 -9.60 2.71 -8.49
N THR A 227 -10.61 3.20 -9.22
CA THR A 227 -11.60 2.37 -9.90
C THR A 227 -11.87 2.90 -11.31
N VAL A 228 -12.53 2.10 -12.15
CA VAL A 228 -12.92 2.53 -13.51
C VAL A 228 -13.90 3.72 -13.51
N GLY A 229 -14.65 3.91 -12.42
CA GLY A 229 -15.55 5.05 -12.25
C GLY A 229 -14.93 6.24 -11.51
N ASP A 230 -13.69 6.14 -11.05
CA ASP A 230 -13.04 7.16 -10.23
C ASP A 230 -12.31 8.19 -11.10
N PRO A 231 -12.60 9.51 -10.96
CA PRO A 231 -11.88 10.57 -11.66
C PRO A 231 -10.52 10.90 -11.02
N GLU A 232 -10.10 10.22 -9.96
CA GLU A 232 -8.85 10.46 -9.24
C GLU A 232 -7.86 9.31 -9.46
N CYS A 233 -6.60 9.67 -9.72
CA CYS A 233 -5.49 8.73 -9.76
C CYS A 233 -4.81 8.66 -8.38
N TRP A 234 -4.57 7.45 -7.90
CA TRP A 234 -4.13 7.20 -6.52
C TRP A 234 -2.72 6.64 -6.48
N SER A 235 -1.86 7.25 -5.67
CA SER A 235 -0.44 6.91 -5.56
C SER A 235 -0.21 5.47 -5.13
N TRP A 236 -1.03 4.90 -4.25
CA TRP A 236 -0.91 3.48 -3.89
C TRP A 236 -1.20 2.55 -5.07
N THR A 237 -2.15 2.90 -5.95
CA THR A 237 -2.46 2.09 -7.13
C THR A 237 -1.24 2.04 -8.05
N LEU A 238 -0.59 3.19 -8.24
CA LEU A 238 0.63 3.29 -9.02
C LEU A 238 1.80 2.53 -8.38
N LYS A 239 1.98 2.64 -7.05
CA LYS A 239 3.00 1.89 -6.31
C LYS A 239 2.87 0.39 -6.57
N TYR A 240 1.69 -0.18 -6.38
CA TYR A 240 1.50 -1.62 -6.59
C TYR A 240 1.56 -2.03 -8.06
N PHE A 241 1.12 -1.16 -8.97
CA PHE A 241 1.28 -1.42 -10.40
C PHE A 241 2.75 -1.51 -10.78
N LEU A 242 3.60 -0.63 -10.22
CA LEU A 242 5.04 -0.64 -10.42
C LEU A 242 5.70 -1.89 -9.86
N ASP A 243 5.33 -2.32 -8.66
CA ASP A 243 5.81 -3.57 -8.06
C ASP A 243 5.42 -4.79 -8.90
N ALA A 244 4.17 -4.86 -9.36
CA ALA A 244 3.71 -5.92 -10.24
C ALA A 244 4.46 -5.91 -11.59
N CYS A 245 4.81 -4.73 -12.12
CA CYS A 245 5.64 -4.60 -13.31
C CYS A 245 7.09 -5.07 -13.09
N LEU A 246 7.64 -4.97 -11.88
CA LEU A 246 8.95 -5.56 -11.54
C LEU A 246 8.85 -7.08 -11.57
N LYS A 247 7.87 -7.64 -10.85
CA LYS A 247 7.65 -9.09 -10.78
C LYS A 247 7.38 -9.72 -12.14
N ALA A 248 6.68 -9.02 -13.05
CA ALA A 248 6.40 -9.52 -14.39
C ALA A 248 7.62 -9.57 -15.33
N LYS A 249 8.77 -9.00 -14.93
CA LYS A 249 10.04 -9.08 -15.67
C LYS A 249 10.94 -10.20 -15.19
N ASP A 250 10.69 -10.74 -13.99
CA ASP A 250 11.39 -11.88 -13.40
C ASP A 250 10.92 -13.19 -14.03
#